data_AF-A0A553L293-F1
#
_entry.id   AF-A0A553L293-F1
#
_cell.length_a   1.000
_cell.length_b   1.000
_cell.length_c   1.000
_cell.angle_alpha   90.00
_cell.angle_beta   90.00
_cell.angle_gamma   90.00
#
_symmetry.space_group_name_H-M   'P 1'
#
loop_
_entity.id
_entity.type
_entity.pdbx_description
1 polymer ?
#
loop_
_entity_poly.entity_id
_entity_poly.type
_entity_poly.pdbx_seq_one_letter_code
_entity_poly.pdbx_strand_id
1 'polypeptide(L)'
;MIWRLIIVTSASLLFSGCSIIEKWQQQKSEANVTEQAADYCIVADQESDVPNNCDLRYWLAFWVEHDSLRWTQRRDKIDQLGDSPSDTLKKVLLSQGKGTPYQDRLRAQGWADDLLPKLSQPMRDLILVIIYQPSQQLLEFESALTILTRINTNQSKELDAQKERLLEQQQQIEQLLKIEASMMQQTDSSENNERNN
;
A
#
# COMPACT_ATOMS: atom_id res chain seq x y z
N MET A 1 36.52 27.60 -57.52
CA MET A 1 36.01 26.29 -58.00
C MET A 1 35.74 25.28 -56.87
N ILE A 2 36.41 25.37 -55.71
CA ILE A 2 36.33 24.38 -54.62
C ILE A 2 35.00 24.45 -53.82
N TRP A 3 34.40 25.64 -53.66
CA TRP A 3 33.18 25.80 -52.85
C TRP A 3 31.93 25.15 -53.48
N ARG A 4 31.89 25.06 -54.82
CA ARG A 4 30.81 24.36 -55.55
C ARG A 4 30.86 22.84 -55.35
N LEU A 5 32.03 22.26 -55.11
CA LEU A 5 32.19 20.83 -54.87
C LEU A 5 31.79 20.43 -53.44
N ILE A 6 32.01 21.30 -52.45
CA ILE A 6 31.65 21.05 -51.05
C ILE A 6 30.12 21.07 -50.84
N ILE A 7 29.40 21.93 -51.56
CA ILE A 7 27.93 22.01 -51.46
C ILE A 7 27.27 20.76 -52.06
N VAL A 8 27.85 20.18 -53.11
CA VAL A 8 27.32 18.97 -53.76
C VAL A 8 27.59 17.72 -52.93
N THR A 9 28.72 17.63 -52.23
CA THR A 9 29.03 16.45 -51.39
C THR A 9 28.24 16.43 -50.07
N SER A 10 27.84 17.58 -49.52
CA SER A 10 27.04 17.65 -48.30
C SER A 10 25.56 17.24 -48.52
N ALA A 11 25.02 17.46 -49.72
CA ALA A 11 23.64 17.08 -50.06
C ALA A 11 23.44 15.56 -50.25
N SER A 12 24.48 14.85 -50.72
CA SER A 12 24.41 13.39 -50.96
C SER A 12 24.42 12.54 -49.69
N LEU A 13 24.84 13.09 -48.55
CA LEU A 13 24.86 12.37 -47.26
C LEU A 13 23.49 12.34 -46.57
N LEU A 14 22.55 13.21 -46.98
CA LEU A 14 21.23 13.29 -46.35
C LEU A 14 20.20 12.32 -46.95
N PHE A 15 20.43 11.76 -48.14
CA PHE A 15 19.47 10.87 -48.80
C PHE A 15 19.72 9.37 -48.60
N SER A 16 20.90 8.97 -48.10
CA SER A 16 21.23 7.55 -47.86
C SER A 16 20.66 7.01 -46.54
N GLY A 17 20.08 7.87 -45.69
CA GLY A 17 19.54 7.49 -44.38
C GLY A 17 18.16 6.83 -44.41
N CYS A 18 17.38 6.98 -45.49
CA CYS A 18 16.00 6.48 -45.53
C CYS A 18 15.87 4.98 -45.85
N SER A 19 16.84 4.35 -46.52
CA SER A 19 16.74 2.91 -46.85
C SER A 19 17.01 1.98 -45.66
N ILE A 20 17.55 2.50 -44.55
CA ILE A 20 17.76 1.74 -43.30
C ILE A 20 16.47 1.62 -42.47
N ILE A 21 15.52 2.55 -42.63
CA ILE A 21 14.24 2.53 -41.90
C ILE A 21 13.29 1.48 -42.48
N GLU A 22 13.23 1.33 -43.81
CA GLU A 22 12.42 0.29 -44.45
C GLU A 22 12.89 -1.12 -44.06
N LYS A 23 14.20 -1.33 -43.94
CA LYS A 23 14.77 -2.62 -43.52
C LYS A 23 14.41 -2.98 -42.07
N TRP A 24 14.29 -1.99 -41.18
CA TRP A 24 13.80 -2.19 -39.81
C TRP A 24 12.29 -2.49 -39.75
N GLN A 25 11.50 -1.96 -40.68
CA GLN A 25 10.07 -2.27 -40.78
C GLN A 25 9.81 -3.65 -41.38
N GLN A 26 10.62 -4.08 -42.37
CA GLN A 26 10.48 -5.41 -42.96
C GLN A 26 10.90 -6.53 -42.00
N GLN A 27 11.93 -6.33 -41.17
CA GLN A 27 12.33 -7.33 -40.17
C GLN A 27 11.30 -7.50 -39.03
N LYS A 28 10.40 -6.52 -38.84
CA LYS A 28 9.28 -6.63 -37.88
C LYS A 28 8.08 -7.39 -38.45
N SER A 29 8.00 -7.62 -39.76
CA SER A 29 6.83 -8.27 -40.41
C SER A 29 6.98 -9.77 -40.70
N GLU A 30 8.11 -10.40 -40.40
CA GLU A 30 8.32 -11.85 -40.61
C GLU A 30 8.55 -12.66 -39.33
N ALA A 31 8.30 -12.06 -38.16
CA ALA A 31 7.99 -12.88 -37.00
C ALA A 31 6.51 -13.24 -37.08
N ASN A 32 6.20 -14.42 -37.65
CA ASN A 32 4.98 -15.15 -37.33
C ASN A 32 5.02 -15.52 -35.83
N VAL A 33 4.93 -14.52 -34.96
CA VAL A 33 4.34 -14.70 -33.65
C VAL A 33 2.86 -14.86 -34.00
N THR A 34 2.35 -16.09 -33.89
CA THR A 34 0.93 -16.26 -33.65
C THR A 34 0.64 -15.38 -32.44
N GLU A 35 0.10 -14.19 -32.68
CA GLU A 35 -0.43 -13.31 -31.66
C GLU A 35 -1.65 -14.04 -31.11
N GLN A 36 -1.41 -15.10 -30.35
CA GLN A 36 -2.40 -15.66 -29.44
C GLN A 36 -2.69 -14.50 -28.52
N ALA A 37 -3.79 -13.80 -28.81
CA ALA A 37 -4.36 -12.81 -27.92
C ALA A 37 -4.31 -13.45 -26.52
N ALA A 38 -3.61 -12.79 -25.60
CA ALA A 38 -3.49 -13.29 -24.25
C ALA A 38 -4.90 -13.30 -23.66
N ASP A 39 -5.56 -14.46 -23.68
CA ASP A 39 -6.94 -14.57 -23.21
C ASP A 39 -6.94 -14.43 -21.68
N TYR A 40 -7.51 -13.33 -21.20
CA TYR A 40 -7.63 -13.01 -19.78
C TYR A 40 -8.84 -13.74 -19.19
N CYS A 41 -8.68 -15.02 -18.87
CA CYS A 41 -9.77 -15.89 -18.44
C CYS A 41 -9.77 -16.17 -16.94
N ILE A 42 -10.97 -16.30 -16.36
CA ILE A 42 -11.17 -16.74 -14.97
C ILE A 42 -10.82 -18.23 -14.80
N VAL A 43 -11.14 -19.03 -15.80
CA VAL A 43 -10.78 -20.44 -15.90
C VAL A 43 -10.04 -20.61 -17.22
N ALA A 44 -8.85 -21.21 -17.18
CA ALA A 44 -8.00 -21.38 -18.36
C ALA A 44 -8.62 -22.29 -19.45
N ASP A 45 -9.65 -23.04 -19.12
CA ASP A 45 -10.36 -23.92 -20.05
C ASP A 45 -11.30 -23.11 -20.97
N GLN A 46 -11.09 -23.26 -22.28
CA GLN A 46 -11.86 -22.57 -23.33
C GLN A 46 -13.30 -23.08 -23.44
N GLU A 47 -13.60 -24.28 -22.93
CA GLU A 47 -14.96 -24.87 -22.92
C GLU A 47 -15.73 -24.59 -21.62
N SER A 48 -15.23 -23.71 -20.76
CA SER A 48 -15.91 -23.43 -19.48
C SER A 48 -17.27 -22.76 -19.69
N ASP A 49 -18.31 -23.25 -19.02
CA ASP A 49 -19.65 -22.63 -18.94
C ASP A 49 -19.66 -21.38 -18.04
N VAL A 50 -18.51 -20.73 -17.86
CA VAL A 50 -18.37 -19.55 -16.99
C VAL A 50 -18.80 -18.31 -17.79
N PRO A 51 -19.85 -17.58 -17.37
CA PRO A 51 -20.27 -16.37 -18.06
C PRO A 51 -19.14 -15.34 -18.10
N ASN A 52 -18.89 -14.77 -19.28
CA ASN A 52 -17.86 -13.75 -19.51
C ASN A 52 -16.44 -14.21 -19.11
N ASN A 53 -16.15 -15.51 -19.19
CA ASN A 53 -14.89 -16.12 -18.72
C ASN A 53 -13.65 -15.31 -19.12
N CYS A 54 -13.51 -15.01 -20.42
CA CYS A 54 -12.35 -14.33 -21.00
C CYS A 54 -12.64 -12.89 -21.45
N ASP A 55 -13.77 -12.31 -21.04
CA ASP A 55 -14.13 -10.93 -21.39
C ASP A 55 -13.54 -9.95 -20.36
N LEU A 56 -12.29 -9.55 -20.58
CA LEU A 56 -11.62 -8.58 -19.72
C LEU A 56 -12.40 -7.25 -19.61
N ARG A 57 -13.05 -6.82 -20.70
CA ARG A 57 -13.79 -5.55 -20.72
C ARG A 57 -14.99 -5.61 -19.79
N TYR A 58 -15.69 -6.74 -19.75
CA TYR A 58 -16.75 -6.99 -18.78
C TYR A 58 -16.26 -6.88 -17.34
N TRP A 59 -15.12 -7.51 -17.01
CA TRP A 59 -14.57 -7.47 -15.65
C TRP A 59 -14.11 -6.08 -15.21
N LEU A 60 -13.45 -5.34 -16.10
CA LEU A 60 -13.05 -3.96 -15.84
C LEU A 60 -14.27 -3.04 -15.71
N ALA A 61 -15.28 -3.19 -16.56
CA ALA A 61 -16.52 -2.43 -16.46
C ALA A 61 -17.23 -2.70 -15.13
N PHE A 62 -17.36 -3.98 -14.75
CA PHE A 62 -17.94 -4.38 -13.46
C PHE A 62 -17.21 -3.70 -12.30
N TRP A 63 -15.88 -3.69 -12.31
CA TRP A 63 -15.11 -3.06 -11.25
C TRP A 63 -15.34 -1.54 -11.17
N VAL A 64 -15.26 -0.84 -12.30
CA VAL A 64 -15.44 0.62 -12.38
C VAL A 64 -16.85 1.04 -11.99
N GLU A 65 -17.87 0.33 -12.47
CA GLU A 65 -19.28 0.61 -12.15
C GLU A 65 -19.56 0.55 -10.65
N HIS A 66 -18.86 -0.32 -9.93
CA HIS A 66 -19.10 -0.58 -8.51
C HIS A 66 -18.13 0.16 -7.57
N ASP A 67 -17.08 0.83 -8.07
CA ASP A 67 -16.11 1.56 -7.23
C ASP A 67 -16.74 2.72 -6.44
N SER A 68 -17.72 3.41 -7.05
CA SER A 68 -18.42 4.54 -6.42
C SER A 68 -19.42 4.13 -5.34
N LEU A 69 -19.74 2.84 -5.21
CA LEU A 69 -20.72 2.35 -4.24
C LEU A 69 -20.18 2.38 -2.81
N ARG A 70 -21.07 2.72 -1.87
CA ARG A 70 -20.75 2.63 -0.44
C ARG A 70 -20.49 1.18 -0.04
N TRP A 71 -19.64 0.99 0.97
CA TRP A 71 -19.32 -0.35 1.48
C TRP A 71 -20.58 -1.19 1.79
N THR A 72 -21.60 -0.61 2.43
CA THR A 72 -22.84 -1.33 2.76
C THR A 72 -23.51 -1.93 1.51
N GLN A 73 -23.59 -1.16 0.42
CA GLN A 73 -24.20 -1.61 -0.84
C GLN A 73 -23.37 -2.70 -1.52
N ARG A 74 -22.03 -2.57 -1.47
CA ARG A 74 -21.12 -3.60 -2.00
C ARG A 74 -21.22 -4.89 -1.19
N ARG A 75 -21.28 -4.80 0.14
CA ARG A 75 -21.48 -5.94 1.03
C ARG A 75 -22.80 -6.66 0.76
N ASP A 76 -23.90 -5.92 0.63
CA ASP A 76 -25.21 -6.52 0.36
C ASP A 76 -25.21 -7.26 -1.01
N LYS A 77 -24.42 -6.78 -2.00
CA LYS A 77 -24.18 -7.51 -3.26
C LYS A 77 -23.31 -8.76 -3.04
N ILE A 78 -22.25 -8.66 -2.24
CA ILE A 78 -21.38 -9.80 -1.89
C ILE A 78 -22.19 -10.93 -1.25
N ASP A 79 -23.13 -10.60 -0.35
CA ASP A 79 -23.96 -11.58 0.36
C ASP A 79 -24.93 -12.35 -0.57
N GLN A 80 -25.19 -11.82 -1.77
CA GLN A 80 -26.03 -12.46 -2.79
C GLN A 80 -25.23 -13.37 -3.73
N LEU A 81 -23.89 -13.36 -3.65
CA LEU A 81 -23.01 -14.09 -4.55
C LEU A 81 -22.69 -15.49 -4.01
N GLY A 82 -22.72 -16.49 -4.90
CA GLY A 82 -22.28 -17.85 -4.61
C GLY A 82 -20.75 -18.00 -4.65
N ASP A 83 -20.29 -19.24 -4.76
CA ASP A 83 -18.85 -19.58 -4.72
C ASP A 83 -18.31 -20.05 -6.09
N SER A 84 -19.03 -19.72 -7.17
CA SER A 84 -18.54 -19.94 -8.54
C SER A 84 -17.30 -19.09 -8.82
N PRO A 85 -16.37 -19.50 -9.72
CA PRO A 85 -15.19 -18.68 -10.02
C PRO A 85 -15.51 -17.23 -10.43
N SER A 86 -16.56 -17.04 -11.22
CA SER A 86 -17.07 -15.70 -11.60
C SER A 86 -17.55 -14.91 -10.37
N ASP A 87 -18.32 -15.55 -9.49
CA ASP A 87 -18.84 -14.86 -8.31
C ASP A 87 -17.75 -14.57 -7.29
N THR A 88 -16.77 -15.46 -7.13
CA THR A 88 -15.57 -15.21 -6.33
C THR A 88 -14.79 -14.02 -6.86
N LEU A 89 -14.61 -13.89 -8.18
CA LEU A 89 -13.99 -12.69 -8.77
C LEU A 89 -14.80 -11.42 -8.47
N LYS A 90 -16.14 -11.47 -8.59
CA LYS A 90 -16.99 -10.33 -8.21
C LYS A 90 -16.82 -9.97 -6.73
N LYS A 91 -16.77 -10.95 -5.82
CA LYS A 91 -16.53 -10.73 -4.38
C LYS A 91 -15.19 -10.03 -4.14
N VAL A 92 -14.12 -10.46 -4.82
CA VAL A 92 -12.79 -9.82 -4.77
C VAL A 92 -12.86 -8.37 -5.26
N LEU A 93 -13.45 -8.13 -6.43
CA LEU A 93 -13.55 -6.78 -7.03
C LEU A 93 -14.40 -5.83 -6.17
N LEU A 94 -15.55 -6.31 -5.68
CA LEU A 94 -16.43 -5.55 -4.80
C LEU A 94 -15.78 -5.21 -3.45
N SER A 95 -14.65 -5.82 -3.09
CA SER A 95 -13.95 -5.54 -1.85
C SER A 95 -12.83 -4.50 -1.99
N GLN A 96 -12.49 -4.07 -3.21
CA GLN A 96 -11.36 -3.15 -3.43
C GLN A 96 -11.68 -1.68 -3.15
N GLY A 97 -12.95 -1.28 -3.26
CA GLY A 97 -13.37 0.11 -3.17
C GLY A 97 -13.07 0.80 -1.83
N LYS A 98 -13.09 2.13 -1.83
CA LYS A 98 -12.83 2.95 -0.64
C LYS A 98 -13.81 2.64 0.49
N GLY A 99 -13.31 2.65 1.72
CA GLY A 99 -14.12 2.41 2.92
C GLY A 99 -14.47 0.95 3.18
N THR A 100 -13.90 -0.02 2.45
CA THR A 100 -13.94 -1.44 2.86
C THR A 100 -13.18 -1.60 4.19
N PRO A 101 -13.79 -2.18 5.23
CA PRO A 101 -13.12 -2.45 6.50
C PRO A 101 -11.97 -3.46 6.36
N TYR A 102 -11.00 -3.37 7.27
CA TYR A 102 -9.82 -4.24 7.33
C TYR A 102 -10.17 -5.74 7.21
N GLN A 103 -11.13 -6.21 8.02
CA GLN A 103 -11.50 -7.64 8.07
C GLN A 103 -12.11 -8.14 6.75
N ASP A 104 -12.86 -7.29 6.07
CA ASP A 104 -13.48 -7.63 4.80
C ASP A 104 -12.45 -7.62 3.66
N ARG A 105 -11.49 -6.68 3.71
CA ARG A 105 -10.34 -6.66 2.80
C ARG A 105 -9.45 -7.89 3.00
N LEU A 106 -9.23 -8.31 4.24
CA LEU A 106 -8.49 -9.53 4.58
C LEU A 106 -9.23 -10.78 4.07
N ARG A 107 -10.56 -10.86 4.24
CA ARG A 107 -11.37 -11.95 3.69
C ARG A 107 -11.24 -12.03 2.16
N ALA A 108 -11.22 -10.89 1.49
CA ALA A 108 -11.05 -10.84 0.04
C ALA A 108 -9.68 -11.34 -0.44
N GLN A 109 -8.64 -11.28 0.40
CA GLN A 109 -7.36 -11.93 0.10
C GLN A 109 -7.52 -13.45 0.01
N GLY A 110 -8.25 -14.06 0.94
CA GLY A 110 -8.54 -15.50 0.88
C GLY A 110 -9.31 -15.91 -0.38
N TRP A 111 -10.31 -15.11 -0.78
CA TRP A 111 -11.01 -15.35 -2.05
C TRP A 111 -10.10 -15.23 -3.27
N ALA A 112 -9.17 -14.28 -3.25
CA ALA A 112 -8.18 -14.15 -4.32
C ALA A 112 -7.20 -15.33 -4.31
N ASP A 113 -6.74 -15.79 -3.15
CA ASP A 113 -5.87 -16.98 -3.01
C ASP A 113 -6.53 -18.23 -3.60
N ASP A 114 -7.84 -18.41 -3.38
CA ASP A 114 -8.62 -19.53 -3.94
C ASP A 114 -8.83 -19.41 -5.46
N LEU A 115 -8.82 -18.18 -5.98
CA LEU A 115 -9.11 -17.88 -7.39
C LEU A 115 -7.85 -17.91 -8.26
N LEU A 116 -6.74 -17.34 -7.78
CA LEU A 116 -5.48 -17.19 -8.52
C LEU A 116 -5.02 -18.48 -9.22
N PRO A 117 -5.08 -19.68 -8.60
CA PRO A 117 -4.69 -20.92 -9.25
C PRO A 117 -5.51 -21.30 -10.49
N LYS A 118 -6.75 -20.82 -10.60
CA LYS A 118 -7.71 -21.17 -11.65
C LYS A 118 -7.61 -20.26 -12.88
N LEU A 119 -7.15 -19.03 -12.66
CA LEU A 119 -7.00 -18.00 -13.68
C LEU A 119 -6.02 -18.44 -14.77
N SER A 120 -6.26 -17.99 -16.01
CA SER A 120 -5.24 -18.02 -17.05
C SER A 120 -4.01 -17.22 -16.60
N GLN A 121 -2.84 -17.56 -17.11
CA GLN A 121 -1.60 -16.89 -16.71
C GLN A 121 -1.67 -15.34 -16.88
N PRO A 122 -2.16 -14.80 -18.02
CA PRO A 122 -2.30 -13.35 -18.18
C PRO A 122 -3.25 -12.71 -17.17
N MET A 123 -4.38 -13.38 -16.86
CA MET A 123 -5.35 -12.89 -15.89
C MET A 123 -4.80 -12.94 -14.46
N ARG A 124 -4.06 -13.99 -14.12
CA ARG A 124 -3.36 -14.10 -12.83
C ARG A 124 -2.39 -12.95 -12.62
N ASP A 125 -1.53 -12.70 -13.60
CA ASP A 125 -0.54 -11.63 -13.53
C ASP A 125 -1.20 -10.26 -13.41
N LEU A 126 -2.30 -10.03 -14.14
CA LEU A 126 -3.10 -8.83 -14.00
C LEU A 126 -3.64 -8.69 -12.57
N ILE A 127 -4.42 -9.66 -12.08
CA ILE A 127 -5.06 -9.61 -10.74
C ILE A 127 -4.00 -9.44 -9.64
N LEU A 128 -2.83 -10.09 -9.76
CA LEU A 128 -1.73 -9.93 -8.81
C LEU A 128 -1.27 -8.47 -8.69
N VAL A 129 -1.01 -7.83 -9.83
CA VAL A 129 -0.45 -6.48 -9.91
C VAL A 129 -1.47 -5.41 -9.52
N ILE A 130 -2.70 -5.50 -10.03
CA ILE A 130 -3.67 -4.41 -9.87
C ILE A 130 -4.54 -4.52 -8.62
N ILE A 131 -4.67 -5.71 -8.04
CA ILE A 131 -5.63 -5.98 -6.96
C ILE A 131 -4.96 -6.61 -5.75
N TYR A 132 -4.33 -7.78 -5.91
CA TYR A 132 -3.88 -8.59 -4.78
C TYR A 132 -2.76 -7.90 -3.99
N GLN A 133 -1.64 -7.57 -4.65
CA GLN A 133 -0.48 -6.97 -3.98
C GLN A 133 -0.77 -5.59 -3.38
N PRO A 134 -1.45 -4.65 -4.08
CA PRO A 134 -1.80 -3.37 -3.48
C PRO A 134 -2.71 -3.52 -2.25
N SER A 135 -3.65 -4.47 -2.28
CA SER A 135 -4.53 -4.71 -1.14
C SER A 135 -3.81 -5.37 0.03
N GLN A 136 -2.83 -6.24 -0.21
CA GLN A 136 -1.94 -6.77 0.85
C GLN A 136 -1.15 -5.65 1.52
N GLN A 137 -0.49 -4.80 0.73
CA GLN A 137 0.28 -3.67 1.26
C GLN A 137 -0.59 -2.73 2.10
N LEU A 138 -1.83 -2.48 1.68
CA LEU A 138 -2.76 -1.67 2.44
C LEU A 138 -3.12 -2.30 3.80
N LEU A 139 -3.35 -3.62 3.85
CA LEU A 139 -3.57 -4.34 5.10
C LEU A 139 -2.36 -4.27 6.03
N GLU A 140 -1.15 -4.42 5.49
CA GLU A 140 0.09 -4.27 6.25
C GLU A 140 0.23 -2.87 6.84
N PHE A 141 -0.07 -1.82 6.06
CA PHE A 141 -0.02 -0.44 6.53
C PHE A 141 -1.07 -0.15 7.61
N GLU A 142 -2.31 -0.62 7.44
CA GLU A 142 -3.37 -0.46 8.45
C GLU A 142 -3.00 -1.15 9.77
N SER A 143 -2.40 -2.35 9.69
CA SER A 143 -1.87 -3.09 10.84
C SER A 143 -0.73 -2.35 11.52
N ALA A 144 0.28 -1.91 10.75
CA ALA A 144 1.43 -1.17 11.26
C ALA A 144 0.99 0.14 11.92
N LEU A 145 0.07 0.87 11.30
CA LEU A 145 -0.47 2.12 11.84
C LEU A 145 -1.15 1.89 13.19
N THR A 146 -1.97 0.85 13.31
CA THR A 146 -2.64 0.50 14.57
C THR A 146 -1.63 0.22 15.70
N ILE A 147 -0.55 -0.51 15.38
CA ILE A 147 0.53 -0.79 16.33
C ILE A 147 1.25 0.50 16.72
N LEU A 148 1.59 1.35 15.75
CA LEU A 148 2.27 2.63 15.99
C LEU A 148 1.42 3.58 16.85
N THR A 149 0.11 3.67 16.59
CA THR A 149 -0.81 4.47 17.41
C THR A 149 -0.85 3.96 18.84
N ARG A 150 -0.88 2.63 19.04
CA ARG A 150 -0.82 2.03 20.38
C ARG A 150 0.49 2.36 21.09
N ILE A 151 1.62 2.22 20.42
CA ILE A 151 2.94 2.54 20.99
C ILE A 151 3.01 4.02 21.38
N ASN A 152 2.61 4.92 20.49
CA ASN A 152 2.63 6.35 20.76
C ASN A 152 1.74 6.72 21.95
N THR A 153 0.53 6.16 22.01
CA THR A 153 -0.39 6.36 23.15
C THR A 153 0.23 5.88 24.47
N ASN A 154 0.89 4.73 24.46
CA ASN A 154 1.56 4.19 25.65
C ASN A 154 2.76 5.03 26.07
N GLN A 155 3.58 5.48 25.11
CA GLN A 155 4.71 6.37 25.37
C GLN A 155 4.25 7.70 25.95
N SER A 156 3.17 8.28 25.43
CA SER A 156 2.59 9.51 25.99
C SER A 156 2.19 9.34 27.46
N LYS A 157 1.52 8.23 27.79
CA LYS A 157 1.13 7.92 29.19
C LYS A 157 2.34 7.74 30.10
N GLU A 158 3.37 7.05 29.65
CA GLU A 158 4.59 6.86 30.43
C GLU A 158 5.33 8.18 30.67
N LEU A 159 5.38 9.05 29.66
CA LEU A 159 5.98 10.39 29.81
C LEU A 159 5.22 11.24 30.83
N ASP A 160 3.89 11.19 30.82
CA ASP A 160 3.08 11.93 31.80
C ASP A 160 3.30 11.39 33.23
N ALA A 161 3.36 10.07 33.39
CA ALA A 161 3.68 9.44 34.67
C ALA A 161 5.11 9.76 35.15
N GLN A 162 6.09 9.85 34.24
CA GLN A 162 7.46 10.26 34.58
C GLN A 162 7.54 11.72 35.03
N LYS A 163 6.80 12.63 34.38
CA LYS A 163 6.72 14.03 34.80
C LYS A 163 6.12 14.16 36.19
N GLU A 164 5.09 13.40 36.51
CA GLU A 164 4.47 13.39 37.84
C GLU A 164 5.48 12.93 38.92
N ARG A 165 6.20 11.83 38.68
CA ARG A 165 7.26 11.35 39.58
C ARG A 165 8.39 12.37 39.77
N LEU A 166 8.77 13.09 38.70
CA LEU A 166 9.80 14.14 38.79
C LEU A 166 9.33 15.31 39.67
N LEU A 167 8.06 15.70 39.59
CA LEU A 167 7.48 16.73 40.45
C LEU A 167 7.44 16.28 41.91
N GLU A 168 7.03 15.04 42.17
CA GLU A 168 7.06 14.46 43.53
C GLU A 168 8.49 14.45 44.10
N GLN A 169 9.48 14.01 43.32
CA GLN A 169 10.88 14.01 43.74
C GLN A 169 11.39 15.43 44.00
N GLN A 170 11.01 16.41 43.18
CA GLN A 170 11.37 17.81 43.40
C GLN A 170 10.81 18.32 44.73
N GLN A 171 9.55 18.00 45.05
CA GLN A 171 8.94 18.36 46.33
C GLN A 171 9.63 17.68 47.52
N GLN A 172 10.01 16.41 47.39
CA GLN A 172 10.75 15.69 48.43
C GLN A 172 12.12 16.34 48.69
N ILE A 173 12.85 16.73 47.64
CA ILE A 173 14.13 17.44 47.76
C ILE A 173 13.94 18.78 48.48
N GLU A 174 12.91 19.55 48.11
CA GLU A 174 12.61 20.83 48.76
C GLU A 174 12.29 20.67 50.26
N GLN A 175 11.54 19.63 50.61
CA GLN A 175 11.26 19.31 52.01
C GLN A 175 12.53 18.96 52.79
N LEU A 176 13.42 18.14 52.22
CA LEU A 176 14.69 17.78 52.86
C LEU A 176 15.58 19.01 53.07
N LEU A 177 15.68 19.90 52.08
CA LEU A 177 16.42 21.16 52.20
C LEU A 177 15.86 22.06 53.31
N LYS A 178 14.53 22.13 53.45
CA LYS A 178 13.89 22.89 54.52
C LYS A 178 14.20 22.31 55.90
N ILE A 179 14.19 20.98 56.01
CA ILE A 179 14.57 20.28 57.25
C ILE A 179 16.03 20.57 57.59
N GLU A 180 16.95 20.44 56.63
CA GLU A 180 18.37 20.75 56.81
C GLU A 180 18.57 22.20 57.30
N ALA A 181 17.96 23.17 56.63
CA ALA A 181 18.04 24.57 57.02
C ALA A 181 17.51 24.81 58.45
N SER A 182 16.40 24.16 58.82
CA SER A 182 15.84 24.26 60.17
C SER A 182 16.73 23.63 61.24
N MET A 183 17.39 22.51 60.93
CA MET A 183 18.36 21.88 61.82
C MET A 183 19.57 22.80 62.01
N MET A 184 20.17 23.31 60.94
CA MET A 184 21.29 24.26 61.02
C MET A 184 20.96 25.46 61.91
N GLN A 185 19.77 26.04 61.75
CA GLN A 185 19.30 27.15 62.56
C GLN A 185 19.14 26.78 64.05
N GLN A 186 18.66 25.57 64.34
CA GLN A 186 18.62 25.04 65.70
C GLN A 186 20.02 24.84 66.29
N THR A 187 20.97 24.28 65.53
CA THR A 187 22.36 24.10 66.00
C THR A 187 23.01 25.46 66.31
N ASP A 188 22.87 26.44 65.41
CA ASP A 188 23.41 27.79 65.61
C ASP A 188 22.80 28.49 66.84
N SER A 189 21.50 28.28 67.08
CA SER A 189 20.83 28.82 68.28
C SER A 189 21.25 28.13 69.57
N SER A 190 21.57 26.83 69.51
CA SER A 190 22.01 26.04 70.66
C SER A 190 23.45 26.38 71.04
N GLU A 191 24.35 26.51 70.06
CA GLU A 191 25.75 26.92 70.28
C GLU A 191 25.87 28.36 70.81
N ASN A 192 25.00 29.28 70.38
CA ASN A 192 24.96 30.64 70.94
C ASN A 192 24.41 30.69 72.38
N ASN A 193 23.59 29.72 72.78
CA ASN A 193 23.07 29.66 74.14
C ASN A 193 24.09 29.06 75.12
N GLU A 194 24.92 28.12 74.66
CA GLU A 194 26.03 27.56 75.44
C GLU A 194 27.22 28.51 75.61
N ARG A 195 27.45 29.46 74.70
CA ARG A 195 28.49 30.51 74.84
C ARG A 195 28.12 31.65 75.79
N ASN A 196 26.84 31.82 76.10
CA ASN A 196 26.34 32.93 76.93
C ASN A 196 26.02 32.49 78.38
N ASN A 197 26.43 31.28 78.76
CA ASN A 197 26.32 30.71 80.11
C ASN A 197 27.72 30.42 80.66
#